data_AF-A0A946G6T9-F1
#
_entry.id   AF-A0A946G6T9-F1
#
_cell.length_a   1.000
_cell.length_b   1.000
_cell.length_c   1.000
_cell.angle_alpha   90.00
_cell.angle_beta   90.00
_cell.angle_gamma   90.00
#
_symmetry.space_group_name_H-M   'P 1'
#
loop_
_entity.id
_entity.type
_entity.pdbx_description
1 polymer ?
#
loop_
_entity_poly.entity_id
_entity_poly.type
_entity_poly.pdbx_seq_one_letter_code
_entity_poly.pdbx_strand_id
1 'polypeptide(L)' 'MKTIKLSCAQALFKYLIAQKTIINGKKEPLFPGAFGIYGHGNVACIGQAMEEFQSDLPGYRGHHEQNMALTGIGYARA' A
#
# COMPACT_ATOMS: atom_id res chain seq x y z
N MET A 1 9.00 14.88 -22.67
CA MET A 1 8.27 14.05 -21.70
C MET A 1 7.99 14.91 -20.46
N LYS A 2 6.75 14.98 -19.96
CA LYS A 2 6.44 15.76 -18.74
C LYS A 2 6.87 14.94 -17.52
N THR A 3 7.71 15.51 -16.66
CA THR A 3 8.13 14.89 -15.41
C THR A 3 7.28 15.42 -14.25
N ILE A 4 7.20 14.63 -13.18
CA ILE A 4 6.55 15.03 -11.92
C ILE A 4 7.55 14.90 -10.79
N LYS A 5 7.46 15.77 -9.79
CA LYS A 5 8.25 15.69 -8.56
C LYS A 5 7.45 14.95 -7.49
N LEU A 6 8.04 13.92 -6.91
CA LEU A 6 7.43 13.08 -5.86
C LEU A 6 8.45 12.86 -4.75
N SER A 7 7.97 12.68 -3.52
CA SER A 7 8.78 12.05 -2.46
C SER A 7 9.00 10.57 -2.77
N CYS A 8 9.98 9.95 -2.12
CA CYS A 8 10.22 8.50 -2.26
C CYS A 8 8.97 7.68 -1.90
N ALA A 9 8.28 8.06 -0.81
CA ALA A 9 7.04 7.39 -0.39
C ALA A 9 5.94 7.53 -1.45
N GLN A 10 5.72 8.74 -1.99
CA GLN A 10 4.74 8.94 -3.06
C GLN A 10 5.06 8.13 -4.31
N ALA A 11 6.34 8.06 -4.69
CA ALA A 11 6.78 7.24 -5.83
C ALA A 11 6.52 5.75 -5.61
N LEU A 12 6.82 5.24 -4.40
CA LEU A 12 6.56 3.85 -4.02
C LEU A 12 5.06 3.52 -4.07
N PHE A 13 4.21 4.38 -3.52
CA PHE A 13 2.76 4.16 -3.53
C PHE A 13 2.19 4.13 -4.95
N LYS A 14 2.58 5.11 -5.80
CA LYS A 14 2.17 5.10 -7.21
C LYS A 14 2.64 3.85 -7.95
N TYR A 15 3.85 3.37 -7.66
CA TYR A 15 4.36 2.14 -8.22
C TYR A 15 3.53 0.93 -7.81
N LEU A 16 3.19 0.79 -6.51
CA LEU A 16 2.36 -0.31 -6.00
C LEU A 16 0.94 -0.28 -6.58
N ILE A 17 0.30 0.89 -6.62
CA ILE A 17 -1.05 1.08 -7.18
C ILE A 17 -1.12 0.68 -8.66
N ALA A 18 -0.05 0.95 -9.41
CA ALA A 18 0.05 0.60 -10.81
C ALA A 18 0.18 -0.91 -11.05
N GLN A 19 0.56 -1.70 -10.03
CA GLN A 19 0.63 -3.15 -10.16
C GLN A 19 -0.77 -3.76 -10.19
N LYS A 20 -1.09 -4.41 -11.30
CA LYS A 20 -2.39 -5.07 -11.55
C LYS A 20 -2.15 -6.51 -11.99
N THR A 21 -3.10 -7.38 -11.72
CA THR A 21 -3.10 -8.78 -12.13
C THR A 21 -4.44 -9.15 -12.79
N ILE A 22 -4.54 -10.34 -13.37
CA ILE A 22 -5.79 -10.87 -13.91
C ILE A 22 -6.30 -11.97 -12.97
N ILE A 23 -7.51 -11.79 -12.43
CA ILE A 23 -8.21 -12.77 -11.61
C ILE A 23 -9.57 -13.01 -12.26
N ASN A 24 -9.88 -14.27 -12.60
CA ASN A 24 -11.15 -14.65 -13.25
C ASN A 24 -11.47 -13.79 -14.50
N GLY A 25 -10.46 -13.49 -15.31
CA GLY A 25 -10.61 -12.69 -16.53
C GLY A 25 -10.77 -11.17 -16.31
N LYS A 26 -10.76 -10.68 -15.06
CA LYS A 26 -10.85 -9.26 -14.72
C LYS A 26 -9.50 -8.72 -14.29
N LYS A 27 -9.22 -7.46 -14.66
CA LYS A 27 -8.03 -6.74 -14.24
C LYS A 27 -8.23 -6.17 -12.85
N GLU A 28 -7.54 -6.74 -11.88
CA GLU A 28 -7.65 -6.42 -10.45
C GLU A 28 -6.34 -5.82 -9.91
N PRO A 29 -6.37 -5.07 -8.80
CA PRO A 29 -5.15 -4.67 -8.09
C PRO A 29 -4.31 -5.86 -7.66
N LEU A 30 -2.98 -5.82 -7.89
CA LEU A 30 -2.07 -6.82 -7.32
C LEU A 30 -1.94 -6.62 -5.80
N PHE A 31 -1.90 -5.36 -5.37
CA PHE A 31 -1.94 -4.97 -3.96
C PHE A 31 -3.32 -4.36 -3.69
N PRO A 32 -4.23 -5.08 -3.00
CA PRO A 32 -5.59 -4.60 -2.70
C PRO A 32 -5.63 -3.63 -1.51
N GLY A 33 -4.50 -3.44 -0.83
CA GLY A 33 -4.35 -2.60 0.34
C GLY A 33 -3.09 -2.97 1.12
N ALA A 34 -2.82 -2.24 2.21
CA ALA A 34 -1.69 -2.52 3.08
C ALA A 34 -2.02 -2.17 4.55
N PHE A 35 -1.44 -2.91 5.47
CA PHE A 35 -1.50 -2.56 6.88
C PHE A 35 -0.44 -1.50 7.21
N GLY A 36 -0.80 -0.54 8.07
CA GLY A 36 0.11 0.49 8.58
C GLY A 36 0.05 0.61 10.10
N ILE A 37 1.22 0.49 10.73
CA ILE A 37 1.47 0.96 12.11
C ILE A 37 2.50 2.09 12.04
N TYR A 38 2.15 3.24 12.61
CA TYR A 38 2.92 4.47 12.43
C TYR A 38 3.60 4.90 13.72
N GLY A 39 4.88 5.24 13.61
CA GLY A 39 5.71 5.87 14.63
C GLY A 39 6.59 6.93 14.01
N HIS A 40 7.44 7.57 14.83
CA HIS A 40 8.26 8.72 14.41
C HIS A 40 9.06 8.49 13.12
N GLY A 41 9.58 7.27 12.92
CA GLY A 41 10.41 6.94 11.75
C GLY A 41 9.67 6.78 10.42
N ASN A 42 8.35 6.64 10.42
CA ASN A 42 7.58 6.38 9.19
C ASN A 42 6.33 7.24 9.01
N VAL A 43 5.84 7.91 10.06
CA VAL A 43 4.56 8.65 10.02
C VAL A 43 4.60 9.81 9.03
N ALA A 44 5.68 10.60 9.03
CA ALA A 44 5.81 11.79 8.19
C ALA A 44 6.14 11.46 6.72
N CYS A 45 6.46 10.21 6.39
CA CYS A 45 6.75 9.81 5.01
C CYS A 45 5.70 8.81 4.49
N ILE A 46 5.68 7.59 5.03
CA ILE A 46 4.75 6.53 4.62
C ILE A 46 3.34 6.83 5.09
N GLY A 47 3.17 7.33 6.33
CA GLY A 47 1.84 7.68 6.86
C GLY A 47 1.15 8.75 6.02
N GLN A 48 1.88 9.81 5.67
CA GLN A 48 1.38 10.86 4.77
C GLN A 48 1.01 10.29 3.39
N ALA A 49 1.89 9.48 2.76
CA ALA A 49 1.59 8.90 1.45
C ALA A 49 0.39 7.94 1.49
N MET A 50 0.24 7.16 2.55
CA MET A 50 -0.94 6.31 2.73
C MET A 50 -2.22 7.14 2.79
N GLU A 51 -2.22 8.23 3.56
CA GLU A 51 -3.39 9.11 3.65
C GLU A 51 -3.74 9.73 2.29
N GLU A 52 -2.73 10.20 1.54
CA GLU A 52 -2.90 10.80 0.21
C GLU A 52 -3.48 9.82 -0.83
N PHE A 53 -3.12 8.53 -0.75
CA PHE A 53 -3.47 7.52 -1.76
C PHE A 53 -4.47 6.46 -1.28
N GLN A 54 -5.12 6.64 -0.12
CA GLN A 54 -5.99 5.63 0.51
C GLN A 54 -7.18 5.20 -0.36
N SER A 55 -7.62 6.03 -1.30
CA SER A 55 -8.68 5.70 -2.25
C SER A 55 -8.26 4.64 -3.27
N ASP A 56 -6.98 4.55 -3.59
CA ASP A 56 -6.42 3.64 -4.59
C ASP A 56 -5.68 2.44 -3.96
N LEU A 57 -5.02 2.66 -2.81
CA LEU A 57 -4.38 1.63 -2.00
C LEU A 57 -4.89 1.76 -0.54
N PRO A 58 -5.97 1.05 -0.18
CA PRO A 58 -6.55 1.14 1.16
C PRO A 58 -5.54 0.83 2.28
N GLY A 59 -5.48 1.73 3.25
CA GLY A 59 -4.66 1.57 4.46
C GLY A 59 -5.46 0.99 5.62
N TYR A 60 -4.98 -0.08 6.22
CA TYR A 60 -5.60 -0.70 7.42
C TYR A 60 -4.74 -0.44 8.65
N ARG A 61 -5.31 0.16 9.70
CA ARG A 61 -4.56 0.47 10.93
C ARG A 61 -4.19 -0.83 11.67
N GLY A 62 -2.89 -1.10 11.74
CA GLY A 62 -2.34 -2.15 12.58
C GLY A 62 -2.01 -1.66 13.98
N HIS A 63 -2.05 -2.59 14.93
CA HIS A 63 -1.64 -2.38 16.33
C HIS A 63 -0.55 -3.36 16.78
N HIS A 64 -0.16 -4.30 15.90
CA HIS A 64 0.81 -5.34 16.19
C HIS A 64 1.43 -5.84 14.88
N GLU A 65 2.73 -5.66 14.68
CA GLU A 65 3.41 -5.96 13.42
C GLU A 65 3.28 -7.43 13.01
N GLN A 66 3.43 -8.36 13.97
CA GLN A 66 3.30 -9.79 13.67
C GLN A 66 1.90 -10.17 13.16
N ASN A 67 0.83 -9.62 13.74
CA ASN A 67 -0.53 -9.89 13.28
C ASN A 67 -0.76 -9.34 11.86
N MET A 68 -0.25 -8.14 11.57
CA MET A 68 -0.30 -7.56 10.22
C MET A 68 0.39 -8.46 9.20
N ALA A 69 1.59 -8.95 9.52
CA ALA A 69 2.35 -9.84 8.65
C ALA A 69 1.64 -11.19 8.43
N LEU A 70 1.15 -11.82 9.51
CA LEU A 70 0.41 -13.08 9.43
C LEU A 70 -0.89 -12.93 8.64
N THR A 71 -1.59 -11.81 8.78
CA THR A 71 -2.79 -11.51 7.99
C THR A 71 -2.44 -11.38 6.51
N GLY A 72 -1.35 -10.69 6.18
CA GLY A 72 -0.85 -10.60 4.81
C GLY A 72 -0.50 -11.97 4.21
N ILE A 73 0.15 -12.84 5.00
CA ILE A 73 0.46 -14.22 4.57
C ILE A 73 -0.82 -15.02 4.34
N GLY A 74 -1.80 -14.91 5.24
CA GLY A 74 -3.10 -15.57 5.10
C GLY A 74 -3.83 -15.11 3.84
N TYR A 75 -3.90 -13.79 3.62
CA TYR A 75 -4.50 -13.19 2.43
C TYR A 75 -3.84 -13.70 1.13
N ALA A 76 -2.51 -13.74 1.08
CA ALA A 76 -1.78 -14.16 -0.11
C ALA A 76 -1.92 -15.66 -0.44
N ARG A 77 -2.38 -16.48 0.50
CA ARG A 77 -2.54 -17.94 0.35
C ARG A 77 -3.99 -18.38 0.12
N ALA A 78 -4.95 -17.49 0.35
CA ALA A 78 -6.38 -17.76 0.14
C ALA A 78 -6.72 -17.73 -1.36
#